data_AF-A0A956WCE5-F1
#
_entry.id   AF-A0A956WCE5-F1
#
_cell.length_a   1.000
_cell.length_b   1.000
_cell.length_c   1.000
_cell.angle_alpha   90.00
_cell.angle_beta   90.00
_cell.angle_gamma   90.00
#
_symmetry.space_group_name_H-M   'P 1'
#
loop_
_entity.id
_entity.type
_entity.pdbx_description
1 polymer ?
#
loop_
_entity_poly.entity_id
_entity_poly.type
_entity_poly.pdbx_seq_one_letter_code
_entity_poly.pdbx_strand_id
1 'polypeptide(L)'
;MTEPALELAAEATQQPLPGSAWEPMTQRRVLLLALPIIGENMLQVAVGAVDTLLVGRLGADAIAGVGIAFETVFLIIAILSAVTIGATVLVSQAIGAGASERANELARQAISWGVVLAIPLSILGYVLAPQAISLFHVEDDVAANAVEYLQITSACSVAILLSYLCGAVLRGAGDSRTPLKAAVLANAVNVVVAYVLIFGHFGFPELGVGGSAWGAALGRATGAAFMLVMLWSGKVSLSIRSRRGWFPSLTIGRGLFKLGLPAAFEQVVMQFGFIFLVAIAATIGTDALAAQQISFTAMSIAFLPTIAFATTATAFVGQSVGAKRMDEGIAAANISRKWAVIVTVAGLVLMVVFAEYIVRAFSDDANVIELGTVAMRAIGISLPIWGLWMSSAGAVRGAGDTRSPMIRGVVAVWLAVLIAWIGVQFLDQSIAWIWGSFIVTGLIPAIGNWRAFKSRAADLTREFRLDQSTEPTPETAI
;
A
#
# COMPACT_ATOMS: atom_id res chain seq x y z
N MET A 1 21.63 26.92 37.08
CA MET A 1 22.17 27.03 35.72
C MET A 1 22.19 28.50 35.39
N THR A 2 23.35 29.06 35.05
CA THR A 2 23.52 30.49 34.76
C THR A 2 22.82 30.85 33.45
N GLU A 3 22.25 32.05 33.35
CA GLU A 3 21.54 32.61 32.17
C GLU A 3 22.18 32.28 30.79
N PRO A 4 23.51 32.34 30.61
CA PRO A 4 24.15 32.01 29.33
C PRO A 4 23.98 30.55 28.91
N ALA A 5 23.79 29.63 29.86
CA ALA A 5 23.59 28.21 29.59
C ALA A 5 22.15 27.88 29.17
N LEU A 6 21.18 28.74 29.51
CA LEU A 6 19.81 28.65 29.02
C LEU A 6 19.66 29.26 27.62
N GLU A 7 20.39 30.34 27.32
CA GLU A 7 20.49 30.90 25.96
C GLU A 7 21.18 29.95 24.98
N LEU A 8 22.30 29.32 25.36
CA LEU A 8 22.96 28.31 24.51
C LEU A 8 22.09 27.07 24.27
N ALA A 9 21.26 26.68 25.24
CA ALA A 9 20.30 25.59 25.07
C ALA A 9 19.12 26.02 24.17
N ALA A 10 18.67 27.28 24.23
CA ALA A 10 17.65 27.83 23.35
C ALA A 10 18.15 27.98 21.90
N GLU A 11 19.39 28.46 21.69
CA GLU A 11 20.03 28.56 20.37
C GLU A 11 20.32 27.19 19.75
N ALA A 12 20.72 26.20 20.55
CA ALA A 12 20.90 24.82 20.08
C ALA A 12 19.58 24.13 19.68
N THR A 13 18.43 24.65 20.15
CA THR A 13 17.09 24.15 19.75
C THR A 13 16.56 24.88 18.51
N GLN A 14 17.17 26.01 18.13
CA GLN A 14 16.78 26.83 16.98
C GLN A 14 17.69 26.70 15.77
N GLN A 15 18.83 26.00 15.85
CA GLN A 15 19.64 25.74 14.66
C GLN A 15 18.89 24.79 13.73
N PRO A 16 18.37 25.29 12.60
CA PRO A 16 17.67 24.45 11.67
C PRO A 16 18.74 23.60 10.95
N LEU A 17 18.44 22.31 10.74
CA LEU A 17 19.38 21.30 10.23
C LEU A 17 20.23 21.83 9.06
N PRO A 18 21.50 21.45 8.90
CA PRO A 18 22.25 21.76 7.68
C PRO A 18 21.48 21.18 6.47
N GLY A 19 20.83 22.04 5.68
CA GLY A 19 19.82 21.67 4.66
C GLY A 19 18.40 22.22 4.90
N SER A 20 18.18 23.05 5.93
CA SER A 20 16.87 23.54 6.36
C SER A 20 16.26 24.69 5.56
N ALA A 21 16.78 25.00 4.38
CA ALA A 21 15.97 25.72 3.41
C ALA A 21 14.94 24.73 2.89
N TRP A 22 13.72 24.81 3.43
CA TRP A 22 12.60 23.95 3.07
C TRP A 22 12.42 23.98 1.54
N GLU A 23 12.95 22.95 0.87
CA GLU A 23 13.10 22.99 -0.59
C GLU A 23 11.71 23.12 -1.23
N PRO A 24 11.56 23.91 -2.30
CA PRO A 24 10.32 23.97 -3.04
C PRO A 24 9.88 22.59 -3.53
N MET A 25 8.59 22.34 -3.53
CA MET A 25 8.01 21.12 -4.05
C MET A 25 8.09 21.16 -5.59
N THR A 26 8.97 20.33 -6.14
CA THR A 26 9.20 20.23 -7.58
C THR A 26 8.78 18.88 -8.12
N GLN A 27 8.53 18.81 -9.44
CA GLN A 27 8.27 17.54 -10.12
C GLN A 27 9.39 16.52 -9.89
N ARG A 28 10.64 16.99 -9.86
CA ARG A 28 11.81 16.15 -9.61
C ARG A 28 11.73 15.49 -8.22
N ARG A 29 11.37 16.22 -7.16
CA ARG A 29 11.25 15.65 -5.81
C ARG A 29 10.13 14.61 -5.71
N VAL A 30 8.97 14.89 -6.30
CA VAL A 30 7.86 13.94 -6.38
C VAL A 30 8.27 12.66 -7.12
N LEU A 31 8.91 12.78 -8.29
CA LEU A 31 9.34 11.63 -9.08
C LEU A 31 10.49 10.85 -8.42
N LEU A 32 11.42 11.53 -7.75
CA LEU A 32 12.50 10.89 -7.00
C LEU A 32 12.00 10.05 -5.83
N LEU A 33 10.84 10.40 -5.26
CA LEU A 33 10.17 9.56 -4.26
C LEU A 33 9.30 8.49 -4.92
N ALA A 34 8.50 8.83 -5.93
CA ALA A 34 7.52 7.94 -6.54
C ALA A 34 8.17 6.79 -7.35
N LEU A 35 9.18 7.06 -8.18
CA LEU A 35 9.77 6.05 -9.06
C LEU A 35 10.35 4.85 -8.30
N PRO A 36 11.11 5.03 -7.20
CA PRO A 36 11.53 3.89 -6.40
C PRO A 36 10.38 3.10 -5.77
N ILE A 37 9.26 3.77 -5.41
CA ILE A 37 8.07 3.07 -4.89
C ILE A 37 7.42 2.23 -6.00
N ILE A 38 7.40 2.72 -7.24
CA ILE A 38 6.94 1.91 -8.39
C ILE A 38 7.82 0.68 -8.54
N GLY A 39 9.16 0.84 -8.50
CA GLY A 39 10.09 -0.28 -8.55
C GLY A 39 9.90 -1.28 -7.40
N GLU A 40 9.67 -0.79 -6.18
CA GLU A 40 9.37 -1.60 -5.00
C GLU A 40 8.08 -2.41 -5.21
N ASN A 41 7.00 -1.78 -5.69
CA ASN A 41 5.73 -2.44 -5.98
C ASN A 41 5.89 -3.51 -7.09
N MET A 42 6.66 -3.23 -8.14
CA MET A 42 6.94 -4.21 -9.21
C MET A 42 7.71 -5.41 -8.68
N LEU A 43 8.70 -5.19 -7.82
CA LEU A 43 9.43 -6.27 -7.14
C LEU A 43 8.53 -7.07 -6.20
N GLN A 44 7.54 -6.43 -5.57
CA GLN A 44 6.56 -7.14 -4.75
C GLN A 44 5.66 -8.07 -5.58
N VAL A 45 5.27 -7.66 -6.78
CA VAL A 45 4.54 -8.52 -7.73
C VAL A 45 5.44 -9.63 -8.29
N ALA A 46 6.71 -9.33 -8.56
CA ALA A 46 7.67 -10.30 -9.06
C ALA A 46 7.89 -11.48 -8.10
N VAL A 47 7.83 -11.26 -6.78
CA VAL A 47 7.87 -12.34 -5.77
C VAL A 47 6.82 -13.40 -6.07
N GLY A 48 5.55 -13.01 -6.20
CA GLY A 48 4.47 -13.97 -6.45
C GLY A 48 4.62 -14.69 -7.79
N ALA A 49 5.04 -13.96 -8.83
CA ALA A 49 5.28 -14.55 -10.15
C ALA A 49 6.39 -15.60 -10.13
N VAL A 50 7.51 -15.36 -9.45
CA VAL A 50 8.61 -16.33 -9.34
C VAL A 50 8.18 -17.54 -8.51
N ASP A 51 7.48 -17.33 -7.40
CA ASP A 51 6.97 -18.40 -6.54
C ASP A 51 6.05 -19.33 -7.34
N THR A 52 5.08 -18.78 -8.09
CA THR A 52 4.20 -19.56 -8.96
C THR A 52 4.96 -20.33 -10.04
N LEU A 53 5.99 -19.72 -10.66
CA LEU A 53 6.80 -20.40 -11.68
C LEU A 53 7.62 -21.58 -11.11
N LEU A 54 8.17 -21.42 -9.91
CA LEU A 54 8.95 -22.49 -9.26
C LEU A 54 8.05 -23.62 -8.76
N VAL A 55 6.96 -23.26 -8.05
CA VAL A 55 5.97 -24.21 -7.54
C VAL A 55 5.25 -24.94 -8.68
N GLY A 56 5.07 -24.30 -9.84
CA GLY A 56 4.44 -24.91 -10.99
C GLY A 56 5.16 -26.14 -11.55
N ARG A 57 6.41 -26.37 -11.15
CA ARG A 57 7.13 -27.62 -11.47
C ARG A 57 6.73 -28.81 -10.59
N LEU A 58 6.05 -28.56 -9.46
CA LEU A 58 5.60 -29.60 -8.54
C LEU A 58 4.26 -30.23 -8.96
N GLY A 59 3.42 -29.50 -9.70
CA GLY A 59 2.11 -29.97 -10.15
C GLY A 59 1.02 -28.91 -10.03
N ALA A 60 -0.15 -29.20 -10.60
CA ALA A 60 -1.30 -28.28 -10.61
C ALA A 60 -1.83 -28.02 -9.19
N ASP A 61 -1.83 -29.04 -8.35
CA ASP A 61 -2.37 -29.04 -6.99
C ASP A 61 -1.59 -28.05 -6.10
N ALA A 62 -0.28 -27.98 -6.31
CA ALA A 62 0.63 -27.06 -5.65
C ALA A 62 0.38 -25.60 -6.07
N ILE A 63 0.17 -25.36 -7.37
CA ILE A 63 -0.18 -24.02 -7.90
C ILE A 63 -1.51 -23.56 -7.29
N ALA A 64 -2.53 -24.42 -7.32
CA ALA A 64 -3.85 -24.13 -6.77
C ALA A 64 -3.76 -23.83 -5.27
N GLY A 65 -3.01 -24.64 -4.52
CA GLY A 65 -2.82 -24.45 -3.08
C GLY A 65 -2.17 -23.11 -2.74
N VAL A 66 -1.09 -22.74 -3.44
CA VAL A 66 -0.43 -21.44 -3.26
C VAL A 66 -1.36 -20.27 -3.61
N GLY A 67 -2.15 -20.39 -4.67
CA GLY A 67 -3.13 -19.37 -5.07
C GLY A 67 -4.15 -19.06 -3.97
N ILE A 68 -4.74 -20.11 -3.37
CA ILE A 68 -5.70 -19.96 -2.26
C ILE A 68 -5.03 -19.34 -1.03
N ALA A 69 -3.80 -19.77 -0.73
CA ALA A 69 -3.05 -19.23 0.39
C ALA A 69 -2.73 -17.72 0.19
N PHE A 70 -2.41 -17.29 -1.03
CA PHE A 70 -2.17 -15.87 -1.35
C PHE A 70 -3.37 -14.97 -1.06
N GLU A 71 -4.59 -15.38 -1.39
CA GLU A 71 -5.80 -14.62 -1.08
C GLU A 71 -5.96 -14.41 0.44
N THR A 72 -5.68 -15.46 1.21
CA THR A 72 -5.75 -15.40 2.68
C THR A 72 -4.65 -14.52 3.28
N VAL A 73 -3.43 -14.59 2.72
CA VAL A 73 -2.30 -13.75 3.13
C VAL A 73 -2.59 -12.26 2.84
N PHE A 74 -3.26 -11.95 1.73
CA PHE A 74 -3.64 -10.58 1.40
C PHE A 74 -4.56 -9.96 2.46
N LEU A 75 -5.50 -10.74 3.00
CA LEU A 75 -6.36 -10.31 4.11
C LEU A 75 -5.55 -9.98 5.37
N ILE A 76 -4.55 -10.80 5.72
CA ILE A 76 -3.64 -10.53 6.84
C ILE A 76 -2.89 -9.21 6.60
N ILE A 77 -2.34 -9.01 5.39
CA ILE A 77 -1.65 -7.77 5.03
C ILE A 77 -2.58 -6.55 5.12
N ALA A 78 -3.85 -6.68 4.70
CA ALA A 78 -4.83 -5.60 4.77
C ALA A 78 -5.07 -5.14 6.21
N ILE A 79 -5.17 -6.06 7.18
CA ILE A 79 -5.30 -5.74 8.60
C ILE A 79 -4.02 -5.06 9.12
N LEU A 80 -2.86 -5.61 8.77
CA LEU A 80 -1.55 -5.08 9.15
C LEU A 80 -1.28 -3.68 8.58
N SER A 81 -1.94 -3.34 7.46
CA SER A 81 -1.79 -2.04 6.81
C SER A 81 -2.24 -0.87 7.70
N ALA A 82 -3.08 -1.11 8.71
CA ALA A 82 -3.52 -0.11 9.67
C ALA A 82 -2.34 0.65 10.30
N VAL A 83 -1.36 -0.07 10.86
CA VAL A 83 -0.23 0.57 11.54
C VAL A 83 0.66 1.30 10.53
N THR A 84 0.82 0.75 9.32
CA THR A 84 1.70 1.32 8.29
C THR A 84 1.25 2.69 7.78
N ILE A 85 -0.06 2.86 7.58
CA ILE A 85 -0.63 4.13 7.07
C ILE A 85 -0.55 5.20 8.17
N GLY A 86 -0.92 4.85 9.40
CA GLY A 86 -0.78 5.75 10.54
C GLY A 86 0.67 6.18 10.77
N ALA A 87 1.62 5.25 10.65
CA ALA A 87 3.05 5.53 10.78
C ALA A 87 3.53 6.51 9.70
N THR A 88 3.16 6.28 8.43
CA THR A 88 3.52 7.16 7.31
C THR A 88 3.08 8.60 7.59
N VAL A 89 1.81 8.79 7.99
CA VAL A 89 1.25 10.13 8.24
C VAL A 89 1.93 10.81 9.43
N LEU A 90 1.99 10.16 10.60
CA LEU A 90 2.56 10.78 11.81
C LEU A 90 4.06 11.07 11.67
N VAL A 91 4.83 10.14 11.09
CA VAL A 91 6.27 10.35 10.86
C VAL A 91 6.48 11.47 9.85
N SER A 92 5.72 11.50 8.75
CA SER A 92 5.84 12.58 7.77
C SER A 92 5.56 13.95 8.36
N GLN A 93 4.53 14.09 9.21
CA GLN A 93 4.22 15.34 9.90
C GLN A 93 5.33 15.73 10.89
N ALA A 94 5.87 14.78 11.66
CA ALA A 94 6.97 15.09 12.58
C ALA A 94 8.27 15.50 11.86
N ILE A 95 8.58 14.85 10.72
CA ILE A 95 9.70 15.24 9.86
C ILE A 95 9.48 16.64 9.28
N GLY A 96 8.28 16.92 8.79
CA GLY A 96 7.90 18.23 8.27
C GLY A 96 8.06 19.35 9.29
N ALA A 97 7.71 19.09 10.54
CA ALA A 97 7.85 20.00 11.67
C ALA A 97 9.32 20.22 12.12
N GLY A 98 10.29 19.54 11.50
CA GLY A 98 11.69 19.54 11.95
C GLY A 98 11.92 18.82 13.29
N ALA A 99 10.90 18.16 13.83
CA ALA A 99 10.91 17.53 15.14
C ALA A 99 11.53 16.12 15.06
N SER A 100 12.84 16.06 14.79
CA SER A 100 13.58 14.81 14.52
C SER A 100 13.45 13.78 15.65
N GLU A 101 13.54 14.19 16.91
CA GLU A 101 13.39 13.25 18.03
C GLU A 101 11.95 12.71 18.15
N ARG A 102 10.95 13.54 17.83
CA ARG A 102 9.56 13.11 17.77
C ARG A 102 9.32 12.12 16.63
N ALA A 103 9.91 12.37 15.46
CA ALA A 103 9.84 11.45 14.33
C ALA A 103 10.48 10.10 14.65
N ASN A 104 11.63 10.12 15.34
CA ASN A 104 12.32 8.92 15.83
C ASN A 104 11.49 8.15 16.86
N GLU A 105 10.82 8.85 17.79
CA GLU A 105 9.91 8.24 18.75
C GLU A 105 8.70 7.59 18.06
N LEU A 106 8.09 8.29 17.09
CA LEU A 106 6.98 7.76 16.31
C LEU A 106 7.37 6.51 15.52
N ALA A 107 8.58 6.48 14.94
CA ALA A 107 9.11 5.30 14.26
C ALA A 107 9.26 4.10 15.22
N ARG A 108 9.84 4.31 16.42
CA ARG A 108 9.94 3.26 17.45
C ARG A 108 8.57 2.77 17.90
N GLN A 109 7.64 3.68 18.15
CA GLN A 109 6.28 3.35 18.58
C GLN A 109 5.49 2.61 17.51
N ALA A 110 5.64 3.00 16.24
CA ALA A 110 5.07 2.27 15.12
C ALA A 110 5.57 0.83 15.11
N ILE A 111 6.89 0.60 15.20
CA ILE A 111 7.50 -0.73 15.26
C ILE A 111 6.96 -1.53 16.45
N SER A 112 6.93 -0.95 17.65
CA SER A 112 6.43 -1.63 18.85
C SER A 112 4.96 -2.02 18.73
N TRP A 113 4.08 -1.11 18.33
CA TRP A 113 2.66 -1.40 18.11
C TRP A 113 2.45 -2.39 16.97
N GLY A 114 3.30 -2.32 15.94
CA GLY A 114 3.31 -3.30 14.87
C GLY A 114 3.58 -4.71 15.37
N VAL A 115 4.66 -4.91 16.14
CA VAL A 115 4.98 -6.22 16.72
C VAL A 115 3.86 -6.72 17.65
N VAL A 116 3.32 -5.83 18.49
CA VAL A 116 2.19 -6.15 19.38
C VAL A 116 0.96 -6.62 18.60
N LEU A 117 0.70 -6.05 17.41
CA LEU A 117 -0.41 -6.45 16.55
C LEU A 117 -0.10 -7.72 15.75
N ALA A 118 1.13 -7.88 15.26
CA ALA A 118 1.53 -9.00 14.41
C ALA A 118 1.61 -10.32 15.16
N ILE A 119 2.01 -10.34 16.44
CA ILE A 119 2.10 -11.58 17.23
C ILE A 119 0.75 -12.30 17.33
N PRO A 120 -0.35 -11.68 17.81
CA PRO A 120 -1.64 -12.36 17.90
C PRO A 120 -2.19 -12.73 16.51
N LEU A 121 -1.97 -11.89 15.49
CA LEU A 121 -2.35 -12.22 14.11
C LEU A 121 -1.56 -13.42 13.56
N SER A 122 -0.28 -13.52 13.89
CA SER A 122 0.59 -14.64 13.51
C SER A 122 0.10 -15.95 14.12
N ILE A 123 -0.18 -15.94 15.43
CA ILE A 123 -0.70 -17.11 16.16
C ILE A 123 -2.07 -17.50 15.59
N LEU A 124 -2.97 -16.53 15.44
CA LEU A 124 -4.33 -16.77 14.95
C LEU A 124 -4.29 -17.29 13.50
N GLY A 125 -3.49 -16.69 12.63
CA GLY A 125 -3.33 -17.11 11.24
C GLY A 125 -2.77 -18.53 11.13
N TYR A 126 -1.81 -18.90 11.98
CA TYR A 126 -1.25 -20.25 12.02
C TYR A 126 -2.29 -21.29 12.49
N VAL A 127 -2.97 -21.00 13.61
CA VAL A 127 -3.93 -21.92 14.23
C VAL A 127 -5.19 -22.07 13.39
N LEU A 128 -5.67 -20.97 12.77
CA LEU A 128 -6.87 -20.96 11.94
C LEU A 128 -6.61 -21.28 10.47
N ALA A 129 -5.36 -21.53 10.05
CA ALA A 129 -5.06 -21.84 8.66
C ALA A 129 -5.90 -23.01 8.10
N PRO A 130 -6.00 -24.18 8.76
CA PRO A 130 -6.84 -25.28 8.28
C PRO A 130 -8.30 -24.90 8.10
N GLN A 131 -8.87 -24.16 9.07
CA GLN A 131 -10.26 -23.73 9.04
C GLN A 131 -10.48 -22.70 7.94
N ALA A 132 -9.57 -21.73 7.77
CA ALA A 132 -9.64 -20.74 6.71
C ALA A 132 -9.59 -21.40 5.32
N ILE A 133 -8.69 -22.37 5.11
CA ILE A 133 -8.59 -23.11 3.84
C ILE A 133 -9.80 -24.01 3.60
N SER A 134 -10.35 -24.63 4.65
CA SER A 134 -11.53 -25.50 4.52
C SER A 134 -12.77 -24.80 3.92
N LEU A 135 -12.87 -23.47 4.08
CA LEU A 135 -13.96 -22.67 3.48
C LEU A 135 -13.97 -22.70 1.94
N PHE A 136 -12.84 -23.03 1.32
CA PHE A 136 -12.72 -23.09 -0.14
C PHE A 136 -13.21 -24.42 -0.74
N HIS A 137 -13.50 -25.44 0.08
CA HIS A 137 -14.02 -26.75 -0.36
C HIS A 137 -13.22 -27.37 -1.52
N VAL A 138 -11.89 -27.46 -1.37
CA VAL A 138 -10.96 -28.02 -2.36
C VAL A 138 -10.51 -29.42 -1.99
N GLU A 139 -9.89 -30.13 -2.95
CA GLU A 139 -9.31 -31.46 -2.76
C GLU A 139 -8.21 -31.46 -1.67
N ASP A 140 -8.01 -32.61 -1.02
CA ASP A 140 -7.15 -32.74 0.15
C ASP A 140 -5.69 -32.33 -0.13
N ASP A 141 -5.14 -32.68 -1.30
CA ASP A 141 -3.78 -32.32 -1.69
C ASP A 141 -3.60 -30.81 -1.91
N VAL A 142 -4.62 -30.15 -2.48
CA VAL A 142 -4.65 -28.68 -2.65
C VAL A 142 -4.76 -28.00 -1.28
N ALA A 143 -5.63 -28.52 -0.42
CA ALA A 143 -5.83 -28.00 0.93
C ALA A 143 -4.55 -28.14 1.77
N ALA A 144 -3.87 -29.29 1.71
CA ALA A 144 -2.62 -29.51 2.43
C ALA A 144 -1.53 -28.51 2.03
N ASN A 145 -1.34 -28.31 0.72
CA ASN A 145 -0.41 -27.31 0.18
C ASN A 145 -0.75 -25.88 0.64
N ALA A 146 -2.04 -25.50 0.57
CA ALA A 146 -2.48 -24.18 0.99
C ALA A 146 -2.31 -23.94 2.49
N VAL A 147 -2.61 -24.95 3.33
CA VAL A 147 -2.44 -24.89 4.79
C VAL A 147 -0.97 -24.76 5.14
N GLU A 148 -0.09 -25.59 4.57
CA GLU A 148 1.35 -25.51 4.82
C GLU A 148 1.89 -24.11 4.49
N TYR A 149 1.56 -23.60 3.30
CA TYR A 149 1.97 -22.26 2.86
C TYR A 149 1.48 -21.17 3.82
N LEU A 150 0.20 -21.22 4.18
CA LEU A 150 -0.43 -20.22 5.03
C LEU A 150 0.10 -20.28 6.46
N GLN A 151 0.38 -21.46 7.00
CA GLN A 151 0.97 -21.63 8.33
C GLN A 151 2.38 -21.03 8.39
N ILE A 152 3.26 -21.35 7.44
CA ILE A 152 4.62 -20.80 7.40
C ILE A 152 4.58 -19.27 7.26
N THR A 153 3.74 -18.77 6.34
CA THR A 153 3.59 -17.33 6.13
C THR A 153 3.05 -16.64 7.39
N SER A 154 2.05 -17.25 8.04
CA SER A 154 1.45 -16.72 9.27
C SER A 154 2.46 -16.69 10.41
N ALA A 155 3.24 -17.75 10.62
CA ALA A 155 4.31 -17.81 11.61
C ALA A 155 5.37 -16.70 11.40
N CYS A 156 5.59 -16.30 10.14
CA CYS A 156 6.53 -15.24 9.78
C CYS A 156 5.90 -13.84 9.69
N SER A 157 4.62 -13.66 10.05
CA SER A 157 3.89 -12.39 9.89
C SER A 157 4.55 -11.19 10.56
N VAL A 158 5.27 -11.40 11.67
CA VAL A 158 6.03 -10.32 12.33
C VAL A 158 7.09 -9.74 11.39
N ALA A 159 7.87 -10.59 10.73
CA ALA A 159 8.88 -10.16 9.77
C ALA A 159 8.25 -9.47 8.54
N ILE A 160 7.14 -10.02 8.05
CA ILE A 160 6.35 -9.45 6.94
C ILE A 160 5.87 -8.05 7.29
N LEU A 161 5.24 -7.87 8.46
CA LEU A 161 4.79 -6.57 8.93
C LEU A 161 5.97 -5.60 9.06
N LEU A 162 7.07 -6.03 9.70
CA LEU A 162 8.24 -5.17 9.89
C LEU A 162 8.79 -4.65 8.56
N SER A 163 8.77 -5.47 7.50
CA SER A 163 9.16 -5.05 6.16
C SER A 163 8.26 -3.90 5.66
N TYR A 164 6.94 -4.07 5.66
CA TYR A 164 6.01 -3.02 5.21
C TYR A 164 6.07 -1.77 6.08
N LEU A 165 6.19 -1.95 7.39
CA LEU A 165 6.16 -0.88 8.37
C LEU A 165 7.43 -0.02 8.34
N CYS A 166 8.60 -0.65 8.26
CA CYS A 166 9.86 0.10 8.10
C CYS A 166 9.86 0.85 6.77
N GLY A 167 9.37 0.23 5.69
CA GLY A 167 9.19 0.89 4.40
C GLY A 167 8.26 2.11 4.49
N ALA A 168 7.13 1.97 5.19
CA ALA A 168 6.18 3.06 5.42
C ALA A 168 6.78 4.23 6.23
N VAL A 169 7.54 3.92 7.28
CA VAL A 169 8.27 4.92 8.09
C VAL A 169 9.30 5.67 7.26
N LEU A 170 10.11 4.95 6.47
CA LEU A 170 11.13 5.55 5.59
C LEU A 170 10.50 6.43 4.50
N ARG A 171 9.42 5.97 3.86
CA ARG A 171 8.66 6.79 2.88
C ARG A 171 8.05 8.02 3.51
N GLY A 172 7.51 7.92 4.72
CA GLY A 172 7.03 9.08 5.49
C GLY A 172 8.14 10.11 5.73
N ALA A 173 9.37 9.65 5.91
CA ALA A 173 10.56 10.50 6.05
C ALA A 173 11.20 10.94 4.72
N GLY A 174 10.58 10.62 3.58
CA GLY A 174 11.07 11.01 2.25
C GLY A 174 12.15 10.10 1.65
N ASP A 175 12.37 8.90 2.21
CA ASP A 175 13.30 7.91 1.66
C ASP A 175 12.54 6.70 1.08
N SER A 176 12.45 6.64 -0.25
CA SER A 176 11.94 5.46 -0.98
C SER A 176 13.04 4.60 -1.61
N ARG A 177 14.31 5.02 -1.53
CA ARG A 177 15.44 4.28 -2.09
C ARG A 177 15.85 3.13 -1.18
N THR A 178 15.83 3.36 0.13
CA THR A 178 16.14 2.32 1.12
C THR A 178 15.13 1.16 1.04
N PRO A 179 13.80 1.41 1.01
CA PRO A 179 12.79 0.36 0.77
C PRO A 179 12.99 -0.37 -0.57
N LEU A 180 13.29 0.32 -1.67
CA LEU A 180 13.58 -0.32 -2.95
C LEU A 180 14.78 -1.28 -2.87
N LYS A 181 15.89 -0.85 -2.26
CA LYS A 181 17.07 -1.71 -2.06
C LYS A 181 16.74 -2.94 -1.20
N ALA A 182 15.93 -2.75 -0.17
CA ALA A 182 15.44 -3.83 0.67
C ALA A 182 14.60 -4.83 -0.15
N ALA A 183 13.72 -4.35 -1.02
CA ALA A 183 12.90 -5.19 -1.89
C ALA A 183 13.73 -5.99 -2.92
N VAL A 184 14.79 -5.39 -3.48
CA VAL A 184 15.74 -6.10 -4.37
C VAL A 184 16.44 -7.23 -3.61
N LEU A 185 16.97 -6.93 -2.42
CA LEU A 185 17.62 -7.93 -1.58
C LEU A 185 16.63 -9.05 -1.18
N ALA A 186 15.43 -8.68 -0.75
CA ALA A 186 14.38 -9.61 -0.38
C ALA A 186 14.00 -10.55 -1.52
N ASN A 187 13.88 -10.01 -2.75
CA ASN A 187 13.61 -10.82 -3.94
C ASN A 187 14.75 -11.78 -4.25
N ALA A 188 16.00 -11.31 -4.22
CA ALA A 188 17.16 -12.17 -4.49
C ALA A 188 17.24 -13.32 -3.48
N VAL A 189 17.05 -13.02 -2.18
CA VAL A 189 17.00 -14.04 -1.13
C VAL A 189 15.83 -14.99 -1.35
N ASN A 190 14.63 -14.47 -1.69
CA ASN A 190 13.47 -15.30 -1.97
C ASN A 190 13.77 -16.32 -3.07
N VAL A 191 14.20 -15.88 -4.26
CA VAL A 191 14.44 -16.79 -5.39
C VAL A 191 15.44 -17.87 -5.05
N VAL A 192 16.54 -17.52 -4.37
CA VAL A 192 17.57 -18.49 -3.97
C VAL A 192 17.02 -19.48 -2.96
N VAL A 193 16.37 -19.01 -1.89
CA VAL A 193 15.85 -19.88 -0.83
C VAL A 193 14.72 -20.75 -1.34
N ALA A 194 13.77 -20.19 -2.10
CA ALA A 194 12.68 -20.93 -2.72
C ALA A 194 13.22 -22.01 -3.63
N TYR A 195 14.15 -21.69 -4.55
CA TYR A 195 14.75 -22.70 -5.43
C TYR A 195 15.44 -23.83 -4.66
N VAL A 196 16.17 -23.51 -3.60
CA VAL A 196 16.88 -24.51 -2.78
C VAL A 196 15.91 -25.40 -2.00
N LEU A 197 14.91 -24.82 -1.34
CA LEU A 197 13.99 -25.55 -0.46
C LEU A 197 12.84 -26.23 -1.22
N ILE A 198 12.42 -25.71 -2.37
CA ILE A 198 11.41 -26.36 -3.20
C ILE A 198 11.94 -27.70 -3.72
N PHE A 199 13.17 -27.73 -4.24
CA PHE A 199 13.73 -28.91 -4.93
C PHE A 199 14.77 -29.71 -4.10
N GLY A 200 15.03 -29.32 -2.85
CA GLY A 200 15.99 -30.03 -1.99
C GLY A 200 17.45 -29.99 -2.49
N HIS A 201 17.88 -28.88 -3.10
CA HIS A 201 19.24 -28.75 -3.63
C HIS A 201 20.27 -28.49 -2.52
N PHE A 202 21.55 -28.78 -2.81
CA PHE A 202 22.69 -28.56 -1.90
C PHE A 202 22.60 -29.26 -0.54
N GLY A 203 21.88 -30.39 -0.46
CA GLY A 203 21.71 -31.18 0.77
C GLY A 203 20.63 -30.65 1.72
N PHE A 204 19.83 -29.67 1.29
CA PHE A 204 18.64 -29.22 2.01
C PHE A 204 17.44 -30.16 1.75
N PRO A 205 16.46 -30.23 2.67
CA PRO A 205 15.26 -31.01 2.46
C PRO A 205 14.40 -30.44 1.32
N GLU A 206 13.72 -31.32 0.60
CA GLU A 206 12.69 -30.98 -0.38
C GLU A 206 11.39 -30.67 0.35
N LEU A 207 11.05 -29.39 0.48
CA LEU A 207 9.88 -28.89 1.19
C LEU A 207 8.73 -28.50 0.27
N GLY A 208 8.86 -28.69 -1.05
CA GLY A 208 7.82 -28.37 -2.03
C GLY A 208 7.23 -26.97 -1.83
N VAL A 209 5.92 -26.89 -1.64
CA VAL A 209 5.19 -25.62 -1.41
C VAL A 209 5.68 -24.88 -0.16
N GLY A 210 6.00 -25.60 0.92
CA GLY A 210 6.60 -25.01 2.12
C GLY A 210 7.93 -24.32 1.85
N GLY A 211 8.72 -24.84 0.89
CA GLY A 211 9.96 -24.21 0.44
C GLY A 211 9.74 -22.83 -0.19
N SER A 212 8.67 -22.68 -0.98
CA SER A 212 8.25 -21.39 -1.54
C SER A 212 7.85 -20.40 -0.44
N ALA A 213 7.06 -20.86 0.54
CA ALA A 213 6.63 -20.02 1.66
C ALA A 213 7.82 -19.51 2.49
N TRP A 214 8.80 -20.38 2.76
CA TRP A 214 10.04 -20.00 3.44
C TRP A 214 10.88 -19.02 2.63
N GLY A 215 10.97 -19.19 1.31
CA GLY A 215 11.62 -18.23 0.43
C GLY A 215 11.04 -16.84 0.59
N ALA A 216 9.72 -16.71 0.47
CA ALA A 216 9.04 -15.44 0.57
C ALA A 216 9.16 -14.83 1.99
N ALA A 217 9.08 -15.66 3.03
CA ALA A 217 9.22 -15.24 4.42
C ALA A 217 10.64 -14.74 4.75
N LEU A 218 11.68 -15.50 4.39
CA LEU A 218 13.07 -15.14 4.63
C LEU A 218 13.53 -13.96 3.76
N GLY A 219 13.03 -13.86 2.53
CA GLY A 219 13.18 -12.67 1.70
C GLY A 219 12.65 -11.42 2.41
N ARG A 220 11.41 -11.45 2.90
CA ARG A 220 10.84 -10.31 3.64
C ARG A 220 11.57 -10.04 4.97
N ALA A 221 11.99 -11.08 5.68
CA ALA A 221 12.75 -10.94 6.92
C ALA A 221 14.11 -10.26 6.69
N THR A 222 14.82 -10.63 5.62
CA THR A 222 16.10 -9.98 5.26
C THR A 222 15.91 -8.53 4.81
N GLY A 223 14.86 -8.23 4.05
CA GLY A 223 14.48 -6.86 3.71
C GLY A 223 14.16 -6.01 4.95
N ALA A 224 13.37 -6.56 5.89
CA ALA A 224 13.06 -5.92 7.17
C ALA A 224 14.33 -5.68 8.00
N ALA A 225 15.20 -6.70 8.12
CA ALA A 225 16.46 -6.59 8.85
C ALA A 225 17.37 -5.51 8.26
N PHE A 226 17.49 -5.44 6.93
CA PHE A 226 18.24 -4.39 6.25
C PHE A 226 17.71 -2.99 6.59
N MET A 227 16.39 -2.79 6.50
CA MET A 227 15.79 -1.49 6.84
C MET A 227 15.94 -1.14 8.32
N LEU A 228 15.80 -2.11 9.23
CA LEU A 228 16.05 -1.92 10.66
C LEU A 228 17.50 -1.53 10.94
N VAL A 229 18.48 -2.16 10.29
CA VAL A 229 19.90 -1.80 10.39
C VAL A 229 20.13 -0.38 9.90
N MET A 230 19.52 0.01 8.78
CA MET A 230 19.63 1.38 8.26
C MET A 230 19.04 2.40 9.24
N LEU A 231 17.84 2.14 9.79
CA LEU A 231 17.20 2.95 10.83
C LEU A 231 18.01 2.98 12.13
N TRP A 232 18.71 1.91 12.50
CA TRP A 232 19.55 1.87 13.70
C TRP A 232 20.85 2.66 13.50
N SER A 233 21.43 2.58 12.30
CA SER A 233 22.69 3.22 11.97
C SER A 233 22.62 4.74 11.96
N GLY A 234 21.42 5.32 11.83
CA GLY A 234 21.22 6.77 11.68
C GLY A 234 21.74 7.34 10.36
N LYS A 235 22.06 6.47 9.37
CA LYS A 235 22.48 6.89 8.02
C LYS A 235 21.34 7.41 7.15
N VAL A 236 20.10 7.18 7.59
CA VAL A 236 18.87 7.72 6.99
C VAL A 236 18.34 8.84 7.89
N SER A 237 17.33 9.60 7.43
CA SER A 237 16.75 10.74 8.14
C SER A 237 16.13 10.43 9.50
N LEU A 238 16.08 9.15 9.90
CA LEU A 238 15.56 8.65 11.16
C LEU A 238 16.58 7.78 11.88
N SER A 239 16.54 7.82 13.22
CA SER A 239 17.34 6.96 14.10
C SER A 239 16.50 6.31 15.19
N ILE A 240 16.49 4.98 15.22
CA ILE A 240 15.81 4.20 16.27
C ILE A 240 16.74 3.79 17.42
N ARG A 241 17.99 4.29 17.46
CA ARG A 241 19.05 3.89 18.41
C ARG A 241 18.78 4.25 19.89
N SER A 242 17.68 4.92 20.21
CA SER A 242 17.35 5.33 21.58
C SER A 242 16.93 4.14 22.46
N ARG A 243 17.26 4.20 23.75
CA ARG A 243 16.75 3.26 24.77
C ARG A 243 15.33 3.61 25.25
N ARG A 244 14.84 4.81 24.95
CA ARG A 244 13.52 5.31 25.38
C ARG A 244 12.51 5.24 24.23
N GLY A 245 11.23 5.13 24.57
CA GLY A 245 10.14 5.16 23.59
C GLY A 245 9.90 3.84 22.85
N TRP A 246 10.37 2.71 23.39
CA TRP A 246 10.03 1.36 22.88
C TRP A 246 8.80 0.76 23.56
N PHE A 247 8.50 1.16 24.80
CA PHE A 247 7.30 0.69 25.49
C PHE A 247 6.05 1.29 24.83
N PRO A 248 5.05 0.49 24.41
CA PRO A 248 3.87 1.00 23.69
C PRO A 248 3.13 2.07 24.49
N SER A 249 3.11 3.30 23.97
CA SER A 249 2.33 4.40 24.51
C SER A 249 0.91 4.35 23.94
N LEU A 250 -0.09 4.30 24.83
CA LEU A 250 -1.50 4.30 24.42
C LEU A 250 -1.88 5.58 23.67
N THR A 251 -1.30 6.73 24.04
CA THR A 251 -1.57 8.01 23.38
C THR A 251 -1.08 8.00 21.93
N ILE A 252 0.14 7.51 21.70
CA ILE A 252 0.71 7.41 20.34
C ILE A 252 0.01 6.31 19.54
N GLY A 253 -0.27 5.16 20.18
CA GLY A 253 -1.03 4.07 19.59
C GLY A 253 -2.41 4.52 19.11
N ARG A 254 -3.16 5.26 19.93
CA ARG A 254 -4.44 5.87 19.53
C ARG A 254 -4.30 6.74 18.29
N GLY A 255 -3.23 7.53 18.17
CA GLY A 255 -2.94 8.32 16.98
C GLY A 255 -2.71 7.45 15.74
N LEU A 256 -1.85 6.44 15.85
CA LEU A 256 -1.55 5.48 14.78
C LEU A 256 -2.83 4.80 14.29
N PHE A 257 -3.61 4.24 15.21
CA PHE A 257 -4.83 3.49 14.87
C PHE A 257 -5.98 4.39 14.41
N LYS A 258 -6.12 5.61 14.93
CA LYS A 258 -7.15 6.56 14.46
C LYS A 258 -6.97 6.89 12.97
N LEU A 259 -5.72 6.97 12.51
CA LEU A 259 -5.39 7.19 11.10
C LEU A 259 -5.42 5.88 10.30
N GLY A 260 -4.92 4.80 10.90
CA GLY A 260 -4.75 3.49 10.28
C GLY A 260 -6.00 2.65 10.05
N LEU A 261 -6.84 2.50 11.08
CA LEU A 261 -8.03 1.62 11.05
C LEU A 261 -8.97 1.94 9.88
N PRO A 262 -9.29 3.23 9.60
CA PRO A 262 -10.15 3.55 8.47
C PRO A 262 -9.62 3.02 7.13
N ALA A 263 -8.31 3.11 6.90
CA ALA A 263 -7.72 2.66 5.64
C ALA A 263 -7.59 1.13 5.56
N ALA A 264 -7.32 0.44 6.68
CA ALA A 264 -7.37 -1.01 6.73
C ALA A 264 -8.80 -1.54 6.51
N PHE A 265 -9.79 -0.89 7.12
CA PHE A 265 -11.21 -1.19 6.89
C PHE A 265 -11.59 -0.96 5.42
N GLU A 266 -11.15 0.16 4.82
CA GLU A 266 -11.30 0.41 3.38
C GLU A 266 -10.78 -0.77 2.56
N GLN A 267 -9.54 -1.23 2.80
CA GLN A 267 -8.95 -2.34 2.04
C GLN A 267 -9.73 -3.65 2.18
N VAL A 268 -10.09 -4.04 3.40
CA VAL A 268 -10.86 -5.27 3.64
C VAL A 268 -12.22 -5.21 2.95
N VAL A 269 -12.94 -4.08 3.09
CA VAL A 269 -14.27 -3.91 2.50
C VAL A 269 -14.21 -3.82 0.97
N MET A 270 -13.15 -3.23 0.41
CA MET A 270 -12.92 -3.25 -1.04
C MET A 270 -12.64 -4.67 -1.55
N GLN A 271 -11.87 -5.48 -0.82
CA GLN A 271 -11.59 -6.87 -1.18
C GLN A 271 -12.88 -7.69 -1.29
N PHE A 272 -13.78 -7.56 -0.30
CA PHE A 272 -15.11 -8.19 -0.38
C PHE A 272 -15.89 -7.71 -1.60
N GLY A 273 -15.85 -6.41 -1.91
CA GLY A 273 -16.48 -5.88 -3.12
C GLY A 273 -15.97 -6.56 -4.40
N PHE A 274 -14.67 -6.75 -4.55
CA PHE A 274 -14.10 -7.47 -5.71
C PHE A 274 -14.51 -8.95 -5.75
N ILE A 275 -14.56 -9.63 -4.60
CA ILE A 275 -15.06 -11.02 -4.52
C ILE A 275 -16.51 -11.10 -5.03
N PHE A 276 -17.37 -10.15 -4.64
CA PHE A 276 -18.76 -10.10 -5.13
C PHE A 276 -18.84 -9.84 -6.63
N LEU A 277 -17.97 -8.99 -7.19
CA LEU A 277 -17.92 -8.77 -8.65
C LEU A 277 -17.51 -10.03 -9.41
N VAL A 278 -16.58 -10.83 -8.87
CA VAL A 278 -16.24 -12.15 -9.44
C VAL A 278 -17.43 -13.09 -9.38
N ALA A 279 -18.15 -13.14 -8.25
CA ALA A 279 -19.36 -13.95 -8.12
C ALA A 279 -20.46 -13.54 -9.11
N ILE A 280 -20.60 -12.24 -9.39
CA ILE A 280 -21.51 -11.74 -10.43
C ILE A 280 -21.04 -12.19 -11.82
N ALA A 281 -19.74 -12.09 -12.14
CA ALA A 281 -19.20 -12.57 -13.41
C ALA A 281 -19.46 -14.07 -13.63
N ALA A 282 -19.33 -14.87 -12.57
CA ALA A 282 -19.58 -16.31 -12.62
C ALA A 282 -21.05 -16.65 -12.98
N THR A 283 -22.00 -15.75 -12.70
CA THR A 283 -23.41 -15.96 -13.10
C THR A 283 -23.67 -15.78 -14.59
N ILE A 284 -22.76 -15.10 -15.32
CA ILE A 284 -22.84 -14.93 -16.78
C ILE A 284 -22.38 -16.20 -17.50
N GLY A 285 -21.30 -16.83 -17.00
CA GLY A 285 -20.76 -18.07 -17.55
C GLY A 285 -19.25 -18.20 -17.34
N THR A 286 -18.72 -19.36 -17.71
CA THR A 286 -17.30 -19.70 -17.58
C THR A 286 -16.40 -18.78 -18.39
N ASP A 287 -16.83 -18.42 -19.59
CA ASP A 287 -16.02 -17.60 -20.50
C ASP A 287 -15.93 -16.15 -19.99
N ALA A 288 -17.01 -15.66 -19.36
CA ALA A 288 -17.02 -14.36 -18.69
C ALA A 288 -16.11 -14.35 -17.45
N LEU A 289 -16.06 -15.45 -16.70
CA LEU A 289 -15.15 -15.59 -15.56
C LEU A 289 -13.68 -15.60 -16.02
N ALA A 290 -13.37 -16.32 -17.11
CA ALA A 290 -12.04 -16.33 -17.71
C ALA A 290 -11.63 -14.93 -18.21
N ALA A 291 -12.52 -14.26 -18.93
CA ALA A 291 -12.34 -12.88 -19.38
C ALA A 291 -12.12 -11.90 -18.22
N GLN A 292 -12.86 -12.07 -17.12
CA GLN A 292 -12.71 -11.28 -15.90
C GLN A 292 -11.32 -11.46 -15.28
N GLN A 293 -10.83 -12.69 -15.19
CA GLN A 293 -9.52 -12.98 -14.60
C GLN A 293 -8.37 -12.35 -15.42
N ILE A 294 -8.40 -12.51 -16.75
CA ILE A 294 -7.43 -11.86 -17.66
C ILE A 294 -7.43 -10.34 -17.43
N SER A 295 -8.63 -9.77 -17.30
CA SER A 295 -8.83 -8.34 -17.08
C SER A 295 -8.27 -7.86 -15.73
N PHE A 296 -8.43 -8.63 -14.65
CA PHE A 296 -7.81 -8.35 -13.35
C PHE A 296 -6.28 -8.39 -13.40
N THR A 297 -5.69 -9.38 -14.08
CA THR A 297 -4.24 -9.46 -14.23
C THR A 297 -3.69 -8.21 -14.90
N ALA A 298 -4.29 -7.80 -16.01
CA ALA A 298 -3.87 -6.58 -16.70
C ALA A 298 -4.08 -5.32 -15.84
N MET A 299 -5.21 -5.23 -15.11
CA MET A 299 -5.49 -4.15 -14.17
C MET A 299 -4.40 -4.03 -13.09
N SER A 300 -3.99 -5.14 -12.48
CA SER A 300 -3.09 -5.14 -11.33
C SER A 300 -1.78 -4.37 -11.60
N ILE A 301 -1.24 -4.52 -12.82
CA ILE A 301 -0.02 -3.86 -13.28
C ILE A 301 -0.26 -2.36 -13.51
N ALA A 302 -1.38 -2.00 -14.14
CA ALA A 302 -1.73 -0.61 -14.43
C ALA A 302 -1.95 0.24 -13.16
N PHE A 303 -2.24 -0.40 -12.03
CA PHE A 303 -2.50 0.28 -10.76
C PHE A 303 -1.25 0.55 -9.91
N LEU A 304 -0.15 -0.19 -10.10
CA LEU A 304 1.07 -0.03 -9.30
C LEU A 304 1.61 1.41 -9.28
N PRO A 305 1.63 2.16 -10.41
CA PRO A 305 2.05 3.56 -10.41
C PRO A 305 1.12 4.46 -9.60
N THR A 306 -0.18 4.20 -9.66
CA THR A 306 -1.20 4.97 -8.96
C THR A 306 -1.05 4.84 -7.43
N ILE A 307 -0.76 3.63 -6.94
CA ILE A 307 -0.43 3.39 -5.54
C ILE A 307 0.82 4.21 -5.14
N ALA A 308 1.87 4.20 -5.96
CA ALA A 308 3.10 4.93 -5.68
C ALA A 308 2.88 6.45 -5.57
N PHE A 309 2.09 7.05 -6.47
CA PHE A 309 1.74 8.47 -6.40
C PHE A 309 0.82 8.80 -5.21
N ALA A 310 -0.07 7.88 -4.83
CA ALA A 310 -0.89 8.04 -3.62
C ALA A 310 -0.02 8.06 -2.35
N THR A 311 0.92 7.12 -2.22
CA THR A 311 1.87 7.08 -1.08
C THR A 311 2.78 8.29 -1.06
N THR A 312 3.26 8.74 -2.22
CA THR A 312 4.06 9.96 -2.37
C THR A 312 3.29 11.20 -1.94
N ALA A 313 2.01 11.32 -2.35
CA ALA A 313 1.14 12.40 -1.92
C ALA A 313 0.91 12.37 -0.40
N THR A 314 0.69 11.19 0.20
CA THR A 314 0.55 11.06 1.66
C THR A 314 1.79 11.56 2.40
N ALA A 315 2.99 11.16 1.97
CA ALA A 315 4.23 11.57 2.62
C ALA A 315 4.49 13.07 2.49
N PHE A 316 4.47 13.63 1.28
CA PHE A 316 4.81 15.05 1.08
C PHE A 316 3.74 16.03 1.57
N VAL A 317 2.45 15.68 1.46
CA VAL A 317 1.39 16.48 2.09
C VAL A 317 1.52 16.43 3.61
N GLY A 318 1.81 15.26 4.19
CA GLY A 318 2.03 15.14 5.63
C GLY A 318 3.23 15.96 6.11
N GLN A 319 4.36 15.94 5.40
CA GLN A 319 5.49 16.83 5.69
C GLN A 319 5.09 18.32 5.60
N SER A 320 4.32 18.69 4.58
CA SER A 320 3.86 20.08 4.41
C SER A 320 2.93 20.54 5.53
N VAL A 321 2.06 19.66 6.03
CA VAL A 321 1.20 19.90 7.20
C VAL A 321 2.05 20.11 8.45
N GLY A 322 3.04 19.23 8.68
CA GLY A 322 3.97 19.33 9.80
C GLY A 322 4.78 20.63 9.80
N ALA A 323 5.19 21.09 8.62
CA ALA A 323 5.94 22.32 8.43
C ALA A 323 5.09 23.59 8.46
N LYS A 324 3.77 23.47 8.58
CA LYS A 324 2.83 24.58 8.40
C LYS A 324 2.94 25.30 7.04
N ARG A 325 3.33 24.57 5.99
CA ARG A 325 3.54 25.07 4.61
C ARG A 325 2.59 24.41 3.62
N MET A 326 1.30 24.75 3.72
CA MET A 326 0.25 24.12 2.90
C MET A 326 0.34 24.49 1.41
N ASP A 327 1.02 25.58 1.06
CA ASP A 327 1.42 25.94 -0.31
C ASP A 327 2.18 24.78 -0.97
N GLU A 328 3.18 24.23 -0.28
CA GLU A 328 3.98 23.11 -0.77
C GLU A 328 3.19 21.80 -0.77
N GLY A 329 2.29 21.62 0.18
CA GLY A 329 1.42 20.44 0.22
C GLY A 329 0.42 20.43 -0.95
N ILE A 330 -0.12 21.59 -1.33
CA ILE A 330 -0.96 21.73 -2.51
C ILE A 330 -0.16 21.44 -3.78
N ALA A 331 1.07 21.95 -3.88
CA ALA A 331 1.98 21.65 -4.98
C ALA A 331 2.27 20.13 -5.07
N ALA A 332 2.56 19.47 -3.94
CA ALA A 332 2.83 18.03 -3.88
C ALA A 332 1.63 17.22 -4.36
N ALA A 333 0.43 17.53 -3.85
CA ALA A 333 -0.80 16.87 -4.25
C ALA A 333 -1.10 17.07 -5.74
N ASN A 334 -0.93 18.29 -6.26
CA ASN A 334 -1.17 18.60 -7.67
C ASN A 334 -0.19 17.88 -8.60
N ILE A 335 1.09 17.85 -8.25
CA ILE A 335 2.12 17.16 -9.04
C ILE A 335 1.89 15.64 -9.02
N SER A 336 1.67 15.04 -7.84
CA SER A 336 1.39 13.61 -7.71
C SER A 336 0.13 13.22 -8.47
N ARG A 337 -0.94 14.02 -8.39
CA ARG A 337 -2.16 13.80 -9.18
C ARG A 337 -1.90 13.93 -10.68
N LYS A 338 -1.18 14.96 -11.12
CA LYS A 338 -0.85 15.16 -12.55
C LYS A 338 -0.17 13.92 -13.12
N TRP A 339 0.87 13.42 -12.44
CA TRP A 339 1.59 12.23 -12.90
C TRP A 339 0.79 10.95 -12.77
N ALA A 340 -0.01 10.78 -11.71
CA ALA A 340 -0.93 9.66 -11.60
C ALA A 340 -1.90 9.61 -12.79
N VAL A 341 -2.51 10.73 -13.15
CA VAL A 341 -3.41 10.83 -14.31
C VAL A 341 -2.67 10.62 -15.62
N ILE A 342 -1.46 11.16 -15.81
CA ILE A 342 -0.67 10.92 -17.03
C ILE A 342 -0.40 9.43 -17.23
N VAL A 343 0.05 8.73 -16.18
CA VAL A 343 0.38 7.30 -16.26
C VAL A 343 -0.88 6.46 -16.48
N THR A 344 -1.99 6.79 -15.83
CA THR A 344 -3.24 6.05 -16.04
C THR A 344 -3.93 6.37 -17.36
N VAL A 345 -3.73 7.56 -17.93
CA VAL A 345 -4.16 7.88 -19.31
C VAL A 345 -3.31 7.10 -20.32
N ALA A 346 -2.01 6.97 -20.10
CA ALA A 346 -1.18 6.08 -20.93
C ALA A 346 -1.66 4.61 -20.83
N GLY A 347 -1.99 4.16 -19.61
CA GLY A 347 -2.62 2.85 -19.38
C GLY A 347 -3.98 2.69 -20.07
N LEU A 348 -4.82 3.73 -20.07
CA LEU A 348 -6.09 3.76 -20.80
C LEU A 348 -5.85 3.55 -22.30
N VAL A 349 -4.92 4.31 -22.90
CA VAL A 349 -4.63 4.19 -24.34
C VAL A 349 -4.14 2.78 -24.65
N LEU A 350 -3.23 2.25 -23.83
CA LEU A 350 -2.73 0.89 -23.98
C LEU A 350 -3.87 -0.14 -23.90
N MET A 351 -4.69 -0.09 -22.86
CA MET A 351 -5.76 -1.06 -22.63
C MET A 351 -6.92 -0.95 -23.61
N VAL A 352 -7.24 0.24 -24.12
CA VAL A 352 -8.36 0.42 -25.05
C VAL A 352 -7.95 0.07 -26.48
N VAL A 353 -6.78 0.54 -26.92
CA VAL A 353 -6.29 0.33 -28.29
C VAL A 353 -5.78 -1.10 -28.48
N PHE A 354 -5.06 -1.63 -27.49
CA PHE A 354 -4.47 -2.97 -27.57
C PHE A 354 -5.26 -4.03 -26.80
N ALA A 355 -6.49 -3.75 -26.37
CA ALA A 355 -7.35 -4.67 -25.61
C ALA A 355 -7.31 -6.10 -26.14
N GLU A 356 -7.65 -6.26 -27.42
CA GLU A 356 -7.77 -7.55 -28.07
C GLU A 356 -6.42 -8.28 -28.16
N TYR A 357 -5.33 -7.57 -28.45
CA TYR A 357 -3.99 -8.15 -28.48
C TYR A 357 -3.54 -8.61 -27.10
N ILE A 358 -3.85 -7.82 -26.06
CA ILE A 358 -3.57 -8.20 -24.67
C ILE A 358 -4.33 -9.47 -24.34
N VAL A 359 -5.63 -9.56 -24.63
CA VAL A 359 -6.45 -10.73 -24.29
C VAL A 359 -6.07 -11.96 -25.13
N ARG A 360 -5.77 -11.80 -26.42
CA ARG A 360 -5.25 -12.86 -27.30
C ARG A 360 -3.92 -13.45 -26.82
N ALA A 361 -3.14 -12.69 -26.06
CA ALA A 361 -1.93 -13.22 -25.44
C ALA A 361 -2.21 -14.24 -24.33
N PHE A 362 -3.46 -14.31 -23.82
CA PHE A 362 -3.88 -15.23 -22.77
C PHE A 362 -4.84 -16.33 -23.25
N SER A 363 -5.56 -16.14 -24.35
CA SER A 363 -6.53 -17.12 -24.87
C SER A 363 -6.71 -17.01 -26.38
N ASP A 364 -6.88 -18.16 -27.03
CA ASP A 364 -7.26 -18.27 -28.44
C ASP A 364 -8.79 -18.44 -28.63
N ASP A 365 -9.56 -18.56 -27.55
CA ASP A 365 -11.02 -18.70 -27.59
C ASP A 365 -11.69 -17.38 -28.00
N ALA A 366 -12.46 -17.41 -29.10
CA ALA A 366 -13.08 -16.22 -29.67
C ALA A 366 -14.06 -15.53 -28.71
N ASN A 367 -14.83 -16.28 -27.91
CA ASN A 367 -15.80 -15.73 -26.98
C ASN A 367 -15.10 -15.07 -25.78
N VAL A 368 -14.05 -15.72 -25.24
CA VAL A 368 -13.20 -15.14 -24.18
C VAL A 368 -12.49 -13.88 -24.67
N ILE A 369 -12.02 -13.88 -25.92
CA ILE A 369 -11.40 -12.70 -26.53
C ILE A 369 -12.41 -11.55 -26.63
N GLU A 370 -13.63 -11.81 -27.08
CA GLU A 370 -14.68 -10.79 -27.21
C GLU A 370 -15.04 -10.19 -25.83
N LEU A 371 -15.41 -11.05 -24.87
CA LEU A 371 -15.78 -10.64 -23.51
C LEU A 371 -14.62 -9.93 -22.80
N GLY A 372 -13.40 -10.47 -22.92
CA GLY A 372 -12.20 -9.90 -22.34
C GLY A 372 -11.86 -8.55 -22.96
N THR A 373 -12.05 -8.38 -24.27
CA THR A 373 -11.82 -7.10 -24.95
C THR A 373 -12.77 -6.01 -24.44
N VAL A 374 -14.06 -6.36 -24.25
CA VAL A 374 -15.06 -5.44 -23.69
C VAL A 374 -14.70 -5.04 -22.26
N ALA A 375 -14.35 -6.02 -21.41
CA ALA A 375 -13.94 -5.78 -20.03
C ALA A 375 -12.66 -4.93 -19.96
N MET A 376 -11.63 -5.25 -20.75
CA MET A 376 -10.36 -4.52 -20.82
C MET A 376 -10.56 -3.06 -21.22
N ARG A 377 -11.41 -2.79 -22.21
CA ARG A 377 -11.75 -1.41 -22.63
C ARG A 377 -12.46 -0.65 -21.51
N ALA A 378 -13.42 -1.28 -20.83
CA ALA A 378 -14.12 -0.67 -19.70
C ALA A 378 -13.16 -0.34 -18.54
N ILE A 379 -12.24 -1.25 -18.21
CA ILE A 379 -11.16 -1.00 -17.24
C ILE A 379 -10.31 0.18 -17.69
N GLY A 380 -9.83 0.17 -18.93
CA GLY A 380 -8.99 1.21 -19.49
C GLY A 380 -9.62 2.59 -19.33
N ILE A 381 -10.91 2.73 -19.65
CA ILE A 381 -11.67 3.99 -19.48
C ILE A 381 -11.74 4.43 -18.01
N SER A 382 -11.84 3.48 -17.07
CA SER A 382 -11.88 3.79 -15.63
C SER A 382 -10.51 4.21 -15.06
N LEU A 383 -9.38 3.84 -15.67
CA LEU A 383 -8.04 4.05 -15.10
C LEU A 383 -7.74 5.51 -14.71
N PRO A 384 -8.03 6.54 -15.53
CA PRO A 384 -7.81 7.93 -15.14
C PRO A 384 -8.60 8.35 -13.90
N ILE A 385 -9.81 7.80 -13.73
CA ILE A 385 -10.67 8.05 -12.58
C ILE A 385 -10.04 7.47 -11.31
N TRP A 386 -9.51 6.25 -11.40
CA TRP A 386 -8.75 5.62 -10.32
C TRP A 386 -7.45 6.38 -10.00
N GLY A 387 -6.74 6.85 -11.02
CA GLY A 387 -5.57 7.71 -10.87
C GLY A 387 -5.87 8.97 -10.07
N LEU A 388 -6.99 9.64 -10.38
CA LEU A 388 -7.49 10.80 -9.65
C LEU A 388 -7.94 10.45 -8.22
N TRP A 389 -8.68 9.35 -8.05
CA TRP A 389 -9.13 8.85 -6.76
C TRP A 389 -7.96 8.60 -5.82
N MET A 390 -7.05 7.69 -6.16
CA MET A 390 -6.03 7.24 -5.21
C MET A 390 -5.01 8.35 -4.90
N SER A 391 -4.60 9.14 -5.90
CA SER A 391 -3.68 10.27 -5.67
C SER A 391 -4.30 11.32 -4.74
N SER A 392 -5.60 11.62 -4.92
CA SER A 392 -6.32 12.54 -4.05
C SER A 392 -6.57 11.95 -2.66
N ALA A 393 -6.93 10.67 -2.56
CA ALA A 393 -7.06 9.97 -1.29
C ALA A 393 -5.74 10.00 -0.50
N GLY A 394 -4.61 9.81 -1.17
CA GLY A 394 -3.28 9.94 -0.59
C GLY A 394 -3.04 11.33 0.01
N ALA A 395 -3.42 12.39 -0.70
CA ALA A 395 -3.31 13.76 -0.21
C ALA A 395 -4.21 14.04 1.02
N VAL A 396 -5.46 13.59 1.01
CA VAL A 396 -6.38 13.73 2.16
C VAL A 396 -5.84 12.98 3.38
N ARG A 397 -5.30 11.76 3.19
CA ARG A 397 -4.64 10.99 4.26
C ARG A 397 -3.42 11.72 4.83
N GLY A 398 -2.58 12.32 3.99
CA GLY A 398 -1.43 13.12 4.42
C GLY A 398 -1.85 14.34 5.28
N ALA A 399 -3.01 14.93 4.98
CA ALA A 399 -3.61 16.01 5.76
C ALA A 399 -4.25 15.55 7.09
N GLY A 400 -4.14 14.27 7.44
CA GLY A 400 -4.64 13.69 8.69
C GLY A 400 -6.11 13.24 8.65
N ASP A 401 -6.78 13.31 7.50
CA ASP A 401 -8.13 12.77 7.32
C ASP A 401 -8.07 11.43 6.57
N THR A 402 -8.28 10.33 7.29
CA THR A 402 -8.32 8.99 6.70
C THR A 402 -9.72 8.42 6.61
N ARG A 403 -10.72 9.07 7.22
CA ARG A 403 -12.12 8.61 7.21
C ARG A 403 -12.83 9.00 5.93
N SER A 404 -12.64 10.24 5.45
CA SER A 404 -13.33 10.69 4.24
C SER A 404 -12.94 9.87 3.00
N PRO A 405 -11.66 9.51 2.78
CA PRO A 405 -11.29 8.58 1.70
C PRO A 405 -11.95 7.20 1.86
N MET A 406 -11.90 6.63 3.07
CA MET A 406 -12.52 5.33 3.37
C MET A 406 -14.00 5.31 3.00
N ILE A 407 -14.80 6.25 3.51
CA ILE A 407 -16.25 6.27 3.29
C ILE A 407 -16.55 6.35 1.79
N ARG A 408 -15.87 7.23 1.06
CA ARG A 408 -16.10 7.40 -0.38
C ARG A 408 -15.65 6.19 -1.19
N GLY A 409 -14.56 5.55 -0.80
CA GLY A 409 -14.07 4.34 -1.46
C GLY A 409 -15.04 3.17 -1.27
N VAL A 410 -15.47 2.93 -0.03
CA VAL A 410 -16.46 1.90 0.31
C VAL A 410 -17.77 2.13 -0.44
N VAL A 411 -18.31 3.36 -0.40
CA VAL A 411 -19.54 3.71 -1.13
C VAL A 411 -19.40 3.45 -2.62
N ALA A 412 -18.28 3.84 -3.25
CA ALA A 412 -18.08 3.63 -4.67
C ALA A 412 -18.02 2.16 -5.07
N VAL A 413 -17.30 1.33 -4.31
CA VAL A 413 -17.19 -0.11 -4.61
C VAL A 413 -18.53 -0.81 -4.41
N TRP A 414 -19.25 -0.54 -3.33
CA TRP A 414 -20.53 -1.23 -3.09
C TRP A 414 -21.66 -0.72 -4.00
N LEU A 415 -21.62 0.54 -4.42
CA LEU A 415 -22.47 1.01 -5.52
C LEU A 415 -22.09 0.35 -6.84
N ALA A 416 -20.80 0.11 -7.10
CA ALA A 416 -20.36 -0.61 -8.29
C ALA A 416 -20.88 -2.05 -8.29
N VAL A 417 -20.77 -2.76 -7.16
CA VAL A 417 -21.34 -4.10 -6.96
C VAL A 417 -22.84 -4.10 -7.22
N LEU A 418 -23.58 -3.13 -6.67
CA LEU A 418 -25.02 -3.02 -6.88
C LEU A 418 -25.38 -2.77 -8.35
N ILE A 419 -24.71 -1.82 -9.01
CA ILE A 419 -24.95 -1.51 -10.43
C ILE A 419 -24.57 -2.70 -11.31
N ALA A 420 -23.45 -3.35 -11.03
CA ALA A 420 -23.01 -4.54 -11.75
C ALA A 420 -24.01 -5.69 -11.60
N TRP A 421 -24.49 -5.95 -10.38
CA TRP A 421 -25.50 -6.97 -10.11
C TRP A 421 -26.81 -6.67 -10.85
N ILE A 422 -27.29 -5.43 -10.79
CA ILE A 422 -28.52 -5.03 -11.50
C ILE A 422 -28.35 -5.18 -13.01
N GLY A 423 -27.25 -4.67 -13.56
CA GLY A 423 -26.99 -4.70 -15.00
C GLY A 423 -26.83 -6.11 -15.55
N VAL A 424 -26.11 -6.98 -14.82
CA VAL A 424 -25.94 -8.37 -15.22
C VAL A 424 -27.23 -9.15 -15.07
N GLN A 425 -27.94 -9.06 -13.95
CA GLN A 425 -29.10 -9.92 -13.68
C GLN A 425 -30.37 -9.51 -14.42
N PHE A 426 -30.58 -8.20 -14.65
CA PHE A 426 -31.86 -7.69 -15.13
C PHE A 426 -31.81 -6.98 -16.48
N LEU A 427 -30.63 -6.73 -17.05
CA LEU A 427 -30.48 -6.10 -18.37
C LEU A 427 -30.02 -7.12 -19.42
N ASP A 428 -28.81 -6.96 -19.95
CA ASP A 428 -28.28 -7.68 -21.10
C ASP A 428 -27.24 -8.76 -20.74
N GLN A 429 -27.05 -9.04 -19.44
CA GLN A 429 -26.02 -9.96 -18.93
C GLN A 429 -24.59 -9.59 -19.37
N SER A 430 -24.35 -8.33 -19.77
CA SER A 430 -23.05 -7.92 -20.27
C SER A 430 -22.01 -7.83 -19.15
N ILE A 431 -20.84 -8.42 -19.39
CA ILE A 431 -19.67 -8.28 -18.51
C ILE A 431 -19.21 -6.81 -18.38
N ALA A 432 -19.61 -5.94 -19.32
CA ALA A 432 -19.33 -4.52 -19.28
C ALA A 432 -19.87 -3.85 -18.02
N TRP A 433 -20.95 -4.34 -17.41
CA TRP A 433 -21.53 -3.74 -16.19
C TRP A 433 -20.60 -3.83 -14.99
N ILE A 434 -19.75 -4.86 -14.91
CA ILE A 434 -18.80 -5.04 -13.81
C ILE A 434 -17.81 -3.87 -13.78
N TRP A 435 -17.15 -3.61 -14.91
CA TRP A 435 -16.12 -2.57 -14.98
C TRP A 435 -16.65 -1.19 -15.34
N GLY A 436 -17.71 -1.15 -16.15
CA GLY A 436 -18.40 0.08 -16.53
C GLY A 436 -19.05 0.77 -15.34
N SER A 437 -19.47 0.02 -14.31
CA SER A 437 -19.98 0.62 -13.07
C SER A 437 -18.97 1.58 -12.41
N PHE A 438 -17.67 1.25 -12.44
CA PHE A 438 -16.60 2.09 -11.89
C PHE A 438 -16.35 3.39 -12.65
N ILE A 439 -16.81 3.49 -13.91
CA ILE A 439 -16.76 4.75 -14.65
C ILE A 439 -17.65 5.80 -13.98
N VAL A 440 -18.79 5.36 -13.42
CA VAL A 440 -19.73 6.25 -12.74
C VAL A 440 -19.39 6.34 -11.25
N THR A 441 -19.26 5.21 -10.57
CA THR A 441 -19.10 5.19 -9.11
C THR A 441 -17.73 5.69 -8.68
N GLY A 442 -16.69 5.46 -9.48
CA GLY A 442 -15.33 5.94 -9.22
C GLY A 442 -15.22 7.47 -9.20
N LEU A 443 -16.14 8.19 -9.85
CA LEU A 443 -16.18 9.66 -9.80
C LEU A 443 -16.47 10.18 -8.38
N ILE A 444 -17.21 9.43 -7.56
CA ILE A 444 -17.55 9.79 -6.19
C ILE A 444 -16.29 10.00 -5.35
N PRO A 445 -15.37 9.02 -5.22
CA PRO A 445 -14.13 9.20 -4.49
C PRO A 445 -13.13 10.04 -5.27
N ALA A 446 -13.11 10.01 -6.61
CA ALA A 446 -12.19 10.84 -7.40
C ALA A 446 -12.41 12.34 -7.17
N ILE A 447 -13.63 12.82 -7.44
CA ILE A 447 -14.00 14.23 -7.26
C ILE A 447 -14.13 14.55 -5.77
N GLY A 448 -14.72 13.64 -4.99
CA GLY A 448 -14.89 13.81 -3.56
C GLY A 448 -13.57 14.02 -2.84
N ASN A 449 -12.60 13.11 -2.99
CA ASN A 449 -11.29 13.24 -2.34
C ASN A 449 -10.56 14.50 -2.78
N TRP A 450 -10.64 14.86 -4.06
CA TRP A 450 -10.06 16.11 -4.53
C TRP A 450 -10.67 17.34 -3.86
N ARG A 451 -12.01 17.43 -3.78
CA ARG A 451 -12.71 18.54 -3.12
C ARG A 451 -12.43 18.59 -1.62
N ALA A 452 -12.43 17.44 -0.94
CA ALA A 452 -12.10 17.37 0.48
C ALA A 452 -10.67 17.81 0.75
N PHE A 453 -9.70 17.41 -0.07
CA PHE A 453 -8.33 17.92 0.06
C PHE A 453 -8.27 19.43 -0.12
N LYS A 454 -8.95 19.98 -1.14
CA LYS A 454 -9.00 21.43 -1.37
C LYS A 454 -9.60 22.18 -0.17
N SER A 455 -10.70 21.68 0.40
CA SER A 455 -11.31 22.25 1.60
C SER A 455 -10.36 22.19 2.78
N ARG A 456 -9.83 21.01 3.08
CA ARG A 456 -8.93 20.80 4.22
C ARG A 456 -7.65 21.61 4.11
N ALA A 457 -7.09 21.75 2.91
CA ALA A 457 -5.92 22.60 2.66
C ALA A 457 -6.22 24.08 2.90
N ALA A 458 -7.42 24.56 2.52
CA ALA A 458 -7.83 25.93 2.80
C ALA A 458 -8.00 26.19 4.31
N ASP A 459 -8.60 25.23 5.04
CA ASP A 459 -8.76 25.30 6.50
C ASP A 459 -7.39 25.33 7.20
N LEU A 460 -6.50 24.41 6.83
CA LEU A 460 -5.11 24.37 7.36
C LEU A 460 -4.35 25.65 7.04
N THR A 461 -4.51 26.22 5.85
CA THR A 461 -3.87 27.50 5.48
C THR A 461 -4.35 28.65 6.37
N ARG A 462 -5.63 28.65 6.76
CA ARG A 462 -6.18 29.64 7.70
C ARG A 462 -5.65 29.41 9.11
N GLU A 463 -5.67 28.16 9.59
CA GLU A 463 -5.12 27.77 10.90
C GLU A 463 -3.65 28.20 11.04
N PHE A 464 -2.81 27.93 10.03
CA PHE A 464 -1.39 28.27 10.05
C PHE A 464 -1.12 29.78 10.08
N ARG A 465 -1.96 30.58 9.41
CA ARG A 465 -1.85 32.06 9.45
C ARG A 465 -2.24 32.63 10.82
N LEU A 466 -3.25 32.04 11.47
CA LEU A 466 -3.69 32.48 12.79
C LEU A 466 -2.61 32.21 13.84
N ASP A 467 -2.00 31.02 13.82
CA ASP A 467 -0.89 30.66 14.72
C ASP A 467 0.28 31.65 14.62
N GLN A 468 0.66 32.04 13.40
CA GLN A 468 1.73 33.02 13.16
C GLN A 468 1.39 34.43 13.67
N SER A 469 0.11 34.81 13.69
CA SER A 469 -0.34 36.11 14.20
C SER A 469 -0.43 36.18 15.73
N THR A 470 -0.36 35.03 16.41
CA THR A 470 -0.40 34.94 17.88
C THR A 470 0.96 34.78 18.55
N GLU A 471 2.05 34.63 17.79
CA GLU A 471 3.40 34.72 18.34
C GLU A 471 3.68 36.16 18.80
N PRO A 472 4.12 36.39 20.05
CA PRO A 472 4.39 37.74 20.53
C PRO A 472 5.51 38.35 19.69
N THR A 473 5.19 39.43 18.99
CA THR A 473 6.17 40.29 18.33
C THR A 473 7.17 40.81 19.37
N PRO A 474 8.48 40.89 19.06
CA PRO A 474 9.48 41.41 20.00
C PRO A 474 9.16 42.80 20.57
N GLU A 475 8.31 43.58 19.89
CA GLU A 475 7.87 44.92 20.31
C GLU A 475 6.85 44.93 21.47
N THR A 476 6.19 43.81 21.80
CA THR A 476 5.23 43.74 22.92
C THR A 476 5.82 43.14 24.20
N ALA A 477 7.13 42.86 24.20
CA ALA A 477 7.88 42.33 25.35
C ALA A 477 8.81 43.38 26.00
N ILE A 478 8.54 44.69 25.80
CA ILE A 478 9.25 45.80 26.45
C ILE A 478 8.38 46.41 27.54
#